data_AF-A0AAW7PPA2-F1
#
_entry.id   AF-A0AAW7PPA2-F1
#
_cell.length_a   1.000
_cell.length_b   1.000
_cell.length_c   1.000
_cell.angle_alpha   90.00
_cell.angle_beta   90.00
_cell.angle_gamma   90.00
#
_symmetry.space_group_name_H-M   'P 1'
#
loop_
_entity.id
_entity.type
_entity.pdbx_description
1 polymer ?
#
loop_
_entity_poly.entity_id
_entity_poly.type
_entity_poly.pdbx_seq_one_letter_code
_entity_poly.pdbx_strand_id
1 'polypeptide(L)'
;MQEHIKAIPSNRLQFFPIMMFAVIMGLGGLTLVYERMTSVFFFPISVAMAILVVTVCLFFLVLFFYILKIIRFKEEVKKEFSHPIRVNFFAAFSISMLILSIDFRVFSIEISQIFFIIGALFHIFFTYYTIKFWINNNLEIQHSNPAWFIPIVGNLIVPIAGVGIVDNTILYFYFSIGIFFWIILFAIILNRIIFHNQFAPKFMPTLFILIAPPAIGFISYIKLTGSLDFFAQILFNLGIFFTILVFVMYKNFVKIKFFISWWAFTFPMAAVTLSTVLMYELTKNDIYAIFAYVLTFITTIIVLLVAIATIKHMKKKEICIME
;
A
#
# COMPACT_ATOMS: atom_id res chain seq x y z
N MET A 1 -13.80 -11.87 24.21
CA MET A 1 -12.76 -12.91 24.35
C MET A 1 -11.40 -12.22 24.34
N GLN A 2 -10.73 -12.15 25.49
CA GLN A 2 -9.37 -11.57 25.57
C GLN A 2 -8.41 -12.54 24.87
N GLU A 3 -7.91 -12.18 23.68
CA GLU A 3 -6.72 -12.80 23.10
C GLU A 3 -5.54 -12.53 24.04
N HIS A 4 -5.23 -13.48 24.92
CA HIS A 4 -4.01 -13.47 25.70
C HIS A 4 -2.84 -13.77 24.75
N ILE A 5 -2.01 -12.75 24.50
CA ILE A 5 -0.71 -12.90 23.86
C ILE A 5 0.12 -13.83 24.76
N LYS A 6 0.21 -15.11 24.40
CA LYS A 6 1.15 -16.05 25.05
C LYS A 6 2.54 -15.77 24.50
N ALA A 7 3.36 -15.04 25.27
CA ALA A 7 4.79 -14.96 25.02
C ALA A 7 5.46 -16.30 25.37
N ILE A 8 5.39 -17.27 24.46
CA ILE A 8 6.21 -18.49 24.53
C ILE A 8 7.65 -18.07 24.15
N PRO A 9 8.71 -18.61 24.80
CA PRO A 9 10.11 -18.38 24.41
C PRO A 9 10.34 -18.97 23.02
N SER A 10 10.01 -18.19 22.01
CA SER A 10 10.04 -18.57 20.62
C SER A 10 10.83 -17.49 19.90
N ASN A 11 11.67 -17.90 18.94
CA ASN A 11 12.56 -16.98 18.27
C ASN A 11 11.72 -15.92 17.53
N ARG A 12 11.79 -14.64 17.93
CA ARG A 12 10.97 -13.56 17.34
C ARG A 12 11.09 -13.47 15.82
N LEU A 13 12.24 -13.89 15.28
CA LEU A 13 12.47 -13.96 13.83
C LEU A 13 11.45 -14.89 13.12
N GLN A 14 11.02 -15.96 13.80
CA GLN A 14 10.01 -16.91 13.33
C GLN A 14 8.67 -16.22 13.03
N PHE A 15 8.30 -15.23 13.84
CA PHE A 15 7.05 -14.48 13.73
C PHE A 15 7.22 -13.10 13.09
N PHE A 16 8.38 -12.82 12.49
CA PHE A 16 8.59 -11.57 11.76
C PHE A 16 7.64 -11.54 10.55
N PRO A 17 6.64 -10.65 10.51
CA PRO A 17 5.54 -10.78 9.56
C PRO A 17 5.90 -10.14 8.21
N ILE A 18 5.47 -10.74 7.11
CA ILE A 18 5.62 -10.16 5.76
C ILE A 18 4.97 -8.77 5.64
N MET A 19 3.96 -8.52 6.47
CA MET A 19 3.25 -7.23 6.60
C MET A 19 4.18 -6.06 6.97
N MET A 20 5.41 -6.31 7.46
CA MET A 20 6.38 -5.24 7.72
C MET A 20 6.72 -4.41 6.48
N PHE A 21 6.57 -4.95 5.27
CA PHE A 21 6.73 -4.16 4.05
C PHE A 21 5.67 -3.06 3.88
N ALA A 22 4.52 -3.13 4.59
CA ALA A 22 3.55 -2.04 4.60
C ALA A 22 4.12 -0.75 5.23
N VAL A 23 5.13 -0.86 6.11
CA VAL A 23 5.89 0.28 6.62
C VAL A 23 6.56 1.05 5.48
N ILE A 24 7.18 0.31 4.56
CA ILE A 24 7.90 0.88 3.42
C ILE A 24 6.93 1.49 2.42
N MET A 25 5.79 0.83 2.16
CA MET A 25 4.73 1.42 1.34
C MET A 25 4.23 2.75 1.90
N GLY A 26 4.02 2.82 3.21
CA GLY A 26 3.56 4.04 3.88
C GLY A 26 4.57 5.17 3.83
N LEU A 27 5.82 4.89 4.20
CA LEU A 27 6.88 5.89 4.22
C LEU A 27 7.31 6.31 2.81
N GLY A 28 7.46 5.38 1.88
CA GLY A 28 7.74 5.69 0.47
C GLY A 28 6.61 6.48 -0.19
N GLY A 29 5.34 6.14 0.11
CA GLY A 29 4.22 6.98 -0.32
C GLY A 29 4.32 8.42 0.21
N LEU A 30 4.73 8.59 1.49
CA LEU A 30 4.96 9.92 2.06
C LEU A 30 6.16 10.64 1.43
N THR A 31 7.24 9.92 1.11
CA THR A 31 8.38 10.44 0.33
C THR A 31 7.88 11.04 -0.98
N LEU A 32 7.16 10.25 -1.79
CA LEU A 32 6.57 10.71 -3.05
C LEU A 32 5.69 11.94 -2.87
N VAL A 33 4.87 11.99 -1.81
CA VAL A 33 4.06 13.17 -1.50
C VAL A 33 4.94 14.39 -1.33
N TYR A 34 5.99 14.33 -0.50
CA TYR A 34 6.88 15.48 -0.29
C TYR A 34 7.73 15.83 -1.52
N GLU A 35 8.12 14.85 -2.35
CA GLU A 35 8.77 15.11 -3.64
C GLU A 35 7.85 15.90 -4.57
N ARG A 36 6.58 15.48 -4.68
CA ARG A 36 5.59 16.19 -5.49
C ARG A 36 5.28 17.57 -4.92
N MET A 37 5.09 17.70 -3.61
CA MET A 37 4.92 19.00 -2.94
C MET A 37 6.13 19.92 -3.17
N THR A 38 7.35 19.37 -3.21
CA THR A 38 8.56 20.13 -3.54
C THR A 38 8.50 20.65 -4.97
N SER A 39 8.22 19.77 -5.94
CA SER A 39 8.22 20.13 -7.36
C SER A 39 7.08 21.08 -7.77
N VAL A 40 5.94 21.03 -7.06
CA VAL A 40 4.72 21.75 -7.45
C VAL A 40 4.47 22.99 -6.58
N PHE A 41 4.81 22.92 -5.29
CA PHE A 41 4.54 23.96 -4.30
C PHE A 41 5.80 24.49 -3.61
N PHE A 42 6.99 24.15 -4.11
CA PHE A 42 8.29 24.64 -3.62
C PHE A 42 8.59 24.31 -2.15
N PHE A 43 8.08 23.17 -1.66
CA PHE A 43 8.46 22.66 -0.35
C PHE A 43 9.96 22.32 -0.26
N PRO A 44 10.57 22.35 0.93
CA PRO A 44 11.97 21.98 1.07
C PRO A 44 12.23 20.52 0.71
N ILE A 45 13.09 20.29 -0.30
CA ILE A 45 13.49 18.94 -0.74
C ILE A 45 14.11 18.10 0.39
N SER A 46 14.68 18.76 1.41
CA SER A 46 15.28 18.11 2.57
C SER A 46 14.31 17.20 3.32
N VAL A 47 13.01 17.53 3.33
CA VAL A 47 11.99 16.70 4.00
C VAL A 47 11.79 15.39 3.25
N ALA A 48 11.61 15.45 1.92
CA ALA A 48 11.51 14.27 1.08
C ALA A 48 12.77 13.39 1.21
N MET A 49 13.95 14.00 1.12
CA MET A 49 15.24 13.30 1.26
C MET A 49 15.41 12.59 2.61
N ALA A 50 15.01 13.25 3.70
CA ALA A 50 15.10 12.64 5.03
C ALA A 50 14.20 11.41 5.14
N ILE A 51 12.95 11.50 4.64
CA ILE A 51 12.01 10.38 4.66
C ILE A 51 12.49 9.26 3.73
N LEU A 52 13.05 9.60 2.55
CA LEU A 52 13.61 8.62 1.62
C LEU A 52 14.75 7.81 2.26
N VAL A 53 15.72 8.47 2.88
CA VAL A 53 16.85 7.79 3.54
C VAL A 53 16.34 6.82 4.61
N VAL A 54 15.41 7.27 5.46
CA VAL A 54 14.78 6.41 6.47
C VAL A 54 14.07 5.23 5.83
N THR A 55 13.30 5.47 4.76
CA THR A 55 12.54 4.45 4.02
C THR A 55 13.47 3.39 3.44
N VAL A 56 14.56 3.80 2.80
CA VAL A 56 15.55 2.89 2.19
C VAL A 56 16.26 2.07 3.26
N CYS A 57 16.71 2.69 4.35
CA CYS A 57 17.32 1.98 5.47
C CYS A 57 16.37 0.93 6.06
N LEU A 58 15.10 1.30 6.26
CA LEU A 58 14.08 0.37 6.77
C LEU A 58 13.76 -0.74 5.77
N PHE A 59 13.73 -0.44 4.47
CA PHE A 59 13.49 -1.45 3.44
C PHE A 59 14.55 -2.54 3.49
N PHE A 60 15.83 -2.17 3.48
CA PHE A 60 16.92 -3.15 3.58
C PHE A 60 16.95 -3.88 4.92
N LEU A 61 16.59 -3.22 6.02
CA LEU A 61 16.49 -3.85 7.34
C LEU A 61 15.37 -4.92 7.38
N VAL A 62 14.17 -4.58 6.90
CA VAL A 62 13.03 -5.51 6.82
C VAL A 62 13.36 -6.66 5.88
N LEU A 63 13.96 -6.37 4.73
CA LEU A 63 14.40 -7.36 3.76
C LEU A 63 15.43 -8.32 4.37
N PHE A 64 16.44 -7.80 5.08
CA PHE A 64 17.45 -8.61 5.76
C PHE A 64 16.82 -9.60 6.76
N PHE A 65 15.94 -9.11 7.64
CA PHE A 65 15.26 -9.99 8.60
C PHE A 65 14.33 -11.00 7.92
N TYR A 66 13.62 -10.61 6.85
CA TYR A 66 12.75 -11.54 6.15
C TYR A 66 13.55 -12.61 5.39
N ILE A 67 14.70 -12.27 4.80
CA ILE A 67 15.64 -13.25 4.22
C ILE A 67 16.16 -14.21 5.30
N LEU A 68 16.55 -13.70 6.47
CA LEU A 68 16.95 -14.55 7.59
C LEU A 68 15.83 -15.50 8.03
N LYS A 69 14.56 -15.04 8.02
CA LYS A 69 13.39 -15.88 8.28
C LYS A 69 13.23 -16.97 7.23
N ILE A 70 13.41 -16.66 5.94
CA ILE A 70 13.35 -17.65 4.84
C ILE A 70 14.41 -18.74 5.04
N ILE A 71 15.64 -18.36 5.41
CA ILE A 71 16.76 -19.29 5.59
C ILE A 71 16.58 -20.16 6.85
N ARG A 72 16.20 -19.55 7.98
CA ARG A 72 16.17 -20.24 9.29
C ARG A 72 14.82 -20.88 9.63
N PHE A 73 13.72 -20.36 9.09
CA PHE A 73 12.34 -20.74 9.44
C PHE A 73 11.48 -20.97 8.19
N LYS A 74 12.00 -21.76 7.24
CA LYS A 74 11.36 -22.04 5.94
C LYS A 74 9.93 -22.55 6.06
N GLU A 75 9.65 -23.46 7.00
CA GLU A 75 8.31 -24.01 7.22
C GLU A 75 7.30 -22.96 7.68
N GLU A 76 7.75 -21.95 8.42
CA GLU A 76 6.88 -20.85 8.87
C GLU A 76 6.58 -19.87 7.74
N VAL A 77 7.55 -19.64 6.84
CA VAL A 77 7.29 -18.89 5.61
C VAL A 77 6.32 -19.64 4.69
N LYS A 78 6.44 -20.97 4.56
CA LYS A 78 5.46 -21.77 3.82
C LYS A 78 4.05 -21.66 4.42
N LYS A 79 3.93 -21.77 5.75
CA LYS A 79 2.65 -21.55 6.44
C LYS A 79 2.09 -20.16 6.17
N GLU A 80 2.94 -19.13 6.21
CA GLU A 80 2.54 -17.74 5.91
C GLU A 80 2.08 -17.57 4.46
N PHE A 81 2.79 -18.19 3.51
CA PHE A 81 2.50 -18.11 2.07
C PHE A 81 1.24 -18.88 1.68
N SER A 82 0.90 -19.94 2.41
CA SER A 82 -0.34 -20.71 2.24
C SER A 82 -1.50 -20.25 3.14
N HIS A 83 -1.34 -19.15 3.89
CA HIS A 83 -2.38 -18.68 4.80
C HIS A 83 -3.39 -17.77 4.07
N PRO A 84 -4.71 -18.00 4.18
CA PRO A 84 -5.74 -17.34 3.36
C PRO A 84 -5.77 -15.80 3.46
N ILE A 85 -5.33 -15.26 4.60
CA ILE A 85 -5.22 -13.81 4.83
C ILE A 85 -3.81 -13.26 4.54
N ARG A 86 -2.74 -13.97 4.96
CA ARG A 86 -1.37 -13.43 4.94
C ARG A 86 -0.74 -13.49 3.55
N VAL A 87 -1.19 -14.42 2.69
CA VAL A 87 -0.75 -14.53 1.29
C VAL A 87 -0.84 -13.19 0.55
N ASN A 88 -1.90 -12.42 0.80
CA ASN A 88 -2.16 -11.14 0.14
C ASN A 88 -1.10 -10.07 0.47
N PHE A 89 -0.41 -10.18 1.60
CA PHE A 89 0.59 -9.20 2.03
C PHE A 89 1.98 -9.45 1.42
N PHE A 90 2.23 -10.58 0.75
CA PHE A 90 3.51 -10.80 0.05
C PHE A 90 3.74 -9.79 -1.07
N ALA A 91 2.67 -9.37 -1.75
CA ALA A 91 2.75 -8.33 -2.77
C ALA A 91 3.20 -6.97 -2.20
N ALA A 92 3.11 -6.72 -0.89
CA ALA A 92 3.64 -5.50 -0.27
C ALA A 92 5.16 -5.34 -0.50
N PHE A 93 5.91 -6.44 -0.58
CA PHE A 93 7.33 -6.41 -0.95
C PHE A 93 7.53 -5.82 -2.35
N SER A 94 6.82 -6.36 -3.35
CA SER A 94 6.90 -5.88 -4.73
C SER A 94 6.42 -4.44 -4.90
N ILE A 95 5.37 -4.03 -4.18
CA ILE A 95 4.89 -2.64 -4.21
C ILE A 95 5.93 -1.71 -3.59
N SER A 96 6.59 -2.11 -2.50
CA SER A 96 7.66 -1.34 -1.88
C SER A 96 8.83 -1.11 -2.85
N MET A 97 9.23 -2.14 -3.61
CA MET A 97 10.23 -2.01 -4.68
C MET A 97 9.78 -1.02 -5.76
N LEU A 98 8.52 -1.10 -6.20
CA LEU A 98 7.98 -0.21 -7.22
C LEU A 98 7.87 1.24 -6.74
N ILE A 99 7.53 1.49 -5.48
CA ILE A 99 7.55 2.83 -4.87
C ILE A 99 8.97 3.38 -4.83
N LEU A 100 9.94 2.58 -4.35
CA LEU A 100 11.35 2.98 -4.34
C LEU A 100 11.87 3.23 -5.76
N SER A 101 11.40 2.48 -6.75
CA SER A 101 11.71 2.78 -8.17
C SER A 101 11.28 4.19 -8.55
N ILE A 102 10.09 4.63 -8.13
CA ILE A 102 9.58 5.98 -8.40
C ILE A 102 10.42 7.02 -7.65
N ASP A 103 10.67 6.82 -6.35
CA ASP A 103 11.48 7.73 -5.51
C ASP A 103 12.89 7.92 -6.10
N PHE A 104 13.56 6.84 -6.49
CA PHE A 104 14.93 6.92 -7.03
C PHE A 104 15.02 7.51 -8.43
N ARG A 105 13.90 7.68 -9.15
CA ARG A 105 13.92 8.10 -10.56
C ARG A 105 14.58 9.46 -10.76
N VAL A 106 14.44 10.39 -9.81
CA VAL A 106 15.06 11.73 -9.90
C VAL A 106 16.53 11.75 -9.49
N PHE A 107 17.02 10.69 -8.83
CA PHE A 107 18.40 10.59 -8.33
C PHE A 107 19.29 9.69 -9.19
N SER A 108 18.77 8.55 -9.63
CA SER A 108 19.47 7.59 -10.49
C SER A 108 18.47 6.74 -11.27
N ILE A 109 18.47 6.92 -12.59
CA ILE A 109 17.62 6.13 -13.49
C ILE A 109 17.99 4.65 -13.45
N GLU A 110 19.27 4.32 -13.30
CA GLU A 110 19.77 2.93 -13.24
C GLU A 110 19.23 2.21 -12.01
N ILE A 111 19.31 2.84 -10.83
CA ILE A 111 18.74 2.30 -9.58
C ILE A 111 17.22 2.16 -9.70
N SER A 112 16.56 3.19 -10.24
CA SER A 112 15.12 3.16 -10.51
C SER A 112 14.72 1.97 -11.40
N GLN A 113 15.48 1.69 -12.46
CA GLN A 113 15.25 0.56 -13.37
C GLN A 113 15.44 -0.80 -12.67
N ILE A 114 16.46 -0.95 -11.82
CA ILE A 114 16.69 -2.19 -11.06
C ILE A 114 15.50 -2.46 -10.14
N PHE A 115 15.07 -1.46 -9.36
CA PHE A 115 13.90 -1.58 -8.50
C PHE A 115 12.63 -1.87 -9.29
N PHE A 116 12.46 -1.23 -10.46
CA PHE A 116 11.31 -1.44 -11.35
C PHE A 116 11.24 -2.88 -11.85
N ILE A 117 12.32 -3.38 -12.47
CA ILE A 117 12.34 -4.71 -13.11
C ILE A 117 12.07 -5.79 -12.07
N ILE A 118 12.79 -5.74 -10.94
CA ILE A 118 12.61 -6.71 -9.87
C ILE A 118 11.20 -6.59 -9.26
N GLY A 119 10.76 -5.36 -8.98
CA GLY A 119 9.44 -5.09 -8.43
C GLY A 119 8.30 -5.61 -9.31
N ALA A 120 8.33 -5.32 -10.62
CA ALA A 120 7.31 -5.75 -11.57
C ALA A 120 7.28 -7.27 -11.72
N LEU A 121 8.44 -7.93 -11.84
CA LEU A 121 8.53 -9.40 -11.93
C LEU A 121 7.96 -10.10 -10.68
N PHE A 122 8.30 -9.61 -9.49
CA PHE A 122 7.70 -10.16 -8.27
C PHE A 122 6.21 -9.84 -8.17
N HIS A 123 5.78 -8.66 -8.61
CA HIS A 123 4.38 -8.27 -8.51
C HIS A 123 3.48 -9.15 -9.39
N ILE A 124 3.87 -9.40 -10.64
CA ILE A 124 3.10 -10.28 -11.52
C ILE A 124 3.14 -11.73 -11.02
N PHE A 125 4.26 -12.19 -10.46
CA PHE A 125 4.34 -13.48 -9.80
C PHE A 125 3.33 -13.59 -8.64
N PHE A 126 3.28 -12.61 -7.73
CA PHE A 126 2.33 -12.63 -6.62
C PHE A 126 0.88 -12.49 -7.08
N THR A 127 0.62 -11.76 -8.17
CA THR A 127 -0.70 -11.67 -8.80
C THR A 127 -1.20 -13.05 -9.18
N TYR A 128 -0.44 -13.77 -10.02
CA TYR A 128 -0.82 -15.11 -10.48
C TYR A 128 -0.85 -16.14 -9.36
N TYR A 129 0.15 -16.11 -8.47
CA TYR A 129 0.18 -17.02 -7.34
C TYR A 129 -1.06 -16.87 -6.46
N THR A 130 -1.45 -15.64 -6.14
CA THR A 130 -2.58 -15.36 -5.27
C THR A 130 -3.90 -15.76 -5.94
N ILE A 131 -4.11 -15.44 -7.22
CA ILE A 131 -5.31 -15.89 -7.95
C ILE A 131 -5.38 -17.41 -7.98
N LYS A 132 -4.28 -18.11 -8.31
CA LYS A 132 -4.21 -19.57 -8.28
C LYS A 132 -4.55 -20.11 -6.89
N PHE A 133 -4.02 -19.48 -5.84
CA PHE A 133 -4.29 -19.86 -4.46
C PHE A 133 -5.78 -19.71 -4.13
N TRP A 134 -6.42 -18.60 -4.53
CA TRP A 134 -7.85 -18.40 -4.29
C TRP A 134 -8.75 -19.38 -5.05
N ILE A 135 -8.39 -19.75 -6.28
CA ILE A 135 -9.16 -20.69 -7.11
C ILE A 135 -9.04 -22.12 -6.57
N ASN A 136 -7.85 -22.52 -6.12
CA ASN A 136 -7.56 -23.90 -5.73
C ASN A 136 -7.84 -24.21 -4.26
N ASN A 137 -8.18 -23.21 -3.44
CA ASN A 137 -8.43 -23.40 -2.00
C ASN A 137 -9.80 -22.85 -1.61
N ASN A 138 -10.49 -23.56 -0.73
CA ASN A 138 -11.75 -23.09 -0.18
C ASN A 138 -11.49 -21.93 0.79
N LEU A 139 -11.95 -20.73 0.41
CA LEU A 139 -11.86 -19.54 1.24
C LEU A 139 -13.19 -19.25 1.91
N GLU A 140 -13.15 -19.09 3.22
CA GLU A 140 -14.31 -18.65 3.99
C GLU A 140 -14.50 -17.14 3.89
N ILE A 141 -15.76 -16.71 4.02
CA ILE A 141 -16.16 -15.31 3.95
C ILE A 141 -15.42 -14.42 4.98
N GLN A 142 -15.01 -14.99 6.11
CA GLN A 142 -14.23 -14.29 7.14
C GLN A 142 -12.79 -13.94 6.71
N HIS A 143 -12.26 -14.61 5.68
CA HIS A 143 -10.94 -14.30 5.12
C HIS A 143 -10.99 -13.12 4.13
N SER A 144 -12.17 -12.79 3.59
CA SER A 144 -12.35 -11.69 2.66
C SER A 144 -12.24 -10.34 3.39
N ASN A 145 -11.29 -9.52 2.96
CA ASN A 145 -11.07 -8.18 3.47
C ASN A 145 -10.32 -7.35 2.41
N PRO A 146 -10.32 -6.01 2.49
CA PRO A 146 -9.68 -5.16 1.49
C PRO A 146 -8.19 -5.45 1.20
N ALA A 147 -7.45 -6.19 2.03
CA ALA A 147 -6.07 -6.59 1.68
C ALA A 147 -6.00 -7.44 0.40
N TRP A 148 -7.11 -8.03 -0.05
CA TRP A 148 -7.21 -8.72 -1.34
C TRP A 148 -6.90 -7.82 -2.55
N PHE A 149 -7.02 -6.50 -2.40
CA PHE A 149 -6.62 -5.57 -3.46
C PHE A 149 -5.09 -5.50 -3.64
N ILE A 150 -4.29 -5.78 -2.62
CA ILE A 150 -2.83 -5.59 -2.65
C ILE A 150 -2.17 -6.39 -3.78
N PRO A 151 -2.36 -7.72 -3.92
CA PRO A 151 -1.67 -8.49 -4.95
C PRO A 151 -2.21 -8.29 -6.37
N ILE A 152 -3.46 -7.86 -6.54
CA ILE A 152 -4.10 -7.80 -7.87
C ILE A 152 -4.26 -6.36 -8.35
N VAL A 153 -4.81 -5.49 -7.53
CA VAL A 153 -5.00 -4.08 -7.88
C VAL A 153 -3.70 -3.29 -7.71
N GLY A 154 -2.73 -3.83 -6.97
CA GLY A 154 -1.36 -3.32 -6.96
C GLY A 154 -0.73 -3.21 -8.35
N ASN A 155 -1.22 -3.95 -9.36
CA ASN A 155 -0.73 -3.85 -10.74
C ASN A 155 -0.87 -2.42 -11.30
N LEU A 156 -1.78 -1.60 -10.78
CA LEU A 156 -1.93 -0.19 -11.16
C LEU A 156 -0.70 0.69 -10.82
N ILE A 157 0.19 0.24 -9.92
CA ILE A 157 1.41 1.00 -9.60
C ILE A 157 2.53 0.77 -10.63
N VAL A 158 2.49 -0.35 -11.36
CA VAL A 158 3.55 -0.73 -12.30
C VAL A 158 3.67 0.29 -13.44
N PRO A 159 2.59 0.78 -14.07
CA PRO A 159 2.70 1.83 -15.09
C PRO A 159 3.29 3.13 -14.55
N ILE A 160 2.96 3.51 -13.32
CA ILE A 160 3.49 4.73 -12.69
C ILE A 160 5.03 4.66 -12.60
N ALA A 161 5.55 3.51 -12.17
CA ALA A 161 6.99 3.26 -12.09
C ALA A 161 7.64 2.98 -13.45
N GLY A 162 6.89 2.47 -14.42
CA GLY A 162 7.43 1.89 -15.66
C GLY A 162 7.41 2.77 -16.90
N VAL A 163 6.55 3.81 -16.95
CA VAL A 163 6.50 4.72 -18.12
C VAL A 163 7.87 5.34 -18.34
N GLY A 164 8.43 5.20 -19.55
CA GLY A 164 9.79 5.65 -19.89
C GLY A 164 10.92 4.69 -19.51
N ILE A 165 10.62 3.52 -18.93
CA ILE A 165 11.58 2.43 -18.69
C ILE A 165 11.32 1.25 -19.64
N VAL A 166 10.06 0.88 -19.83
CA VAL A 166 9.64 -0.19 -20.75
C VAL A 166 8.55 0.30 -21.70
N ASP A 167 8.28 -0.50 -22.74
CA ASP A 167 7.21 -0.23 -23.69
C ASP A 167 5.82 -0.16 -23.03
N ASN A 168 5.02 0.80 -23.48
CA ASN A 168 3.68 1.03 -22.91
C ASN A 168 2.75 -0.17 -23.09
N THR A 169 2.96 -1.04 -24.08
CA THR A 169 2.16 -2.27 -24.26
C THR A 169 2.25 -3.19 -23.05
N ILE A 170 3.43 -3.31 -22.45
CA ILE A 170 3.62 -4.06 -21.21
C ILE A 170 2.85 -3.39 -20.08
N LEU A 171 2.90 -2.06 -19.99
CA LEU A 171 2.23 -1.32 -18.92
C LEU A 171 0.71 -1.36 -19.06
N TYR A 172 0.18 -1.37 -20.28
CA TYR A 172 -1.25 -1.56 -20.54
C TYR A 172 -1.74 -2.92 -20.03
N PHE A 173 -0.92 -3.96 -20.12
CA PHE A 173 -1.26 -5.26 -19.55
C PHE A 173 -1.44 -5.20 -18.03
N TYR A 174 -0.50 -4.59 -17.30
CA TYR A 174 -0.61 -4.38 -15.85
C TYR A 174 -1.82 -3.52 -15.48
N PHE A 175 -2.01 -2.40 -16.20
CA PHE A 175 -3.15 -1.51 -15.97
C PHE A 175 -4.49 -2.24 -16.17
N SER A 176 -4.60 -3.05 -17.22
CA SER A 176 -5.81 -3.80 -17.55
C SER A 176 -6.19 -4.79 -16.45
N ILE A 177 -5.21 -5.54 -15.92
CA ILE A 177 -5.41 -6.45 -14.78
C ILE A 177 -5.93 -5.65 -13.57
N GLY A 178 -5.26 -4.55 -13.25
CA GLY A 178 -5.58 -3.72 -12.10
C GLY A 178 -7.00 -3.17 -12.13
N ILE A 179 -7.42 -2.53 -13.24
CA ILE A 179 -8.77 -1.96 -13.37
C ILE A 179 -9.84 -3.05 -13.41
N PHE A 180 -9.65 -4.12 -14.19
CA PHE A 180 -10.64 -5.18 -14.33
C PHE A 180 -10.93 -5.86 -12.99
N PHE A 181 -9.89 -6.31 -12.29
CA PHE A 181 -10.06 -6.99 -11.01
C PHE A 181 -10.42 -6.04 -9.88
N TRP A 182 -10.10 -4.75 -9.97
CA TRP A 182 -10.59 -3.78 -8.99
C TRP A 182 -12.11 -3.79 -8.93
N ILE A 183 -12.81 -3.70 -10.06
CA ILE A 183 -14.28 -3.70 -10.09
C ILE A 183 -14.86 -4.99 -9.50
N ILE A 184 -14.29 -6.14 -9.87
CA ILE A 184 -14.75 -7.45 -9.39
C ILE A 184 -14.52 -7.61 -7.88
N LEU A 185 -13.29 -7.37 -7.42
CA LEU A 185 -12.95 -7.49 -6.00
C LEU A 185 -13.70 -6.45 -5.16
N PHE A 186 -13.95 -5.26 -5.72
CA PHE A 186 -14.74 -4.23 -5.05
C PHE A 186 -16.17 -4.69 -4.80
N ALA A 187 -16.83 -5.31 -5.79
CA ALA A 187 -18.16 -5.88 -5.60
C ALA A 187 -18.18 -6.97 -4.51
N ILE A 188 -17.18 -7.86 -4.50
CA ILE A 188 -17.05 -8.93 -3.50
C ILE A 188 -16.85 -8.34 -2.09
N ILE A 189 -15.95 -7.37 -1.94
CA ILE A 189 -15.64 -6.75 -0.66
C ILE A 189 -16.80 -5.89 -0.16
N LEU A 190 -17.51 -5.17 -1.04
CA LEU A 190 -18.72 -4.45 -0.65
C LEU A 190 -19.81 -5.41 -0.17
N ASN A 191 -20.03 -6.51 -0.88
CA ASN A 191 -20.97 -7.54 -0.43
C ASN A 191 -20.60 -8.04 0.98
N ARG A 192 -19.30 -8.30 1.23
CA ARG A 192 -18.78 -8.68 2.55
C ARG A 192 -19.04 -7.63 3.63
N ILE A 193 -18.85 -6.35 3.32
CA ILE A 193 -18.99 -5.25 4.28
C ILE A 193 -20.47 -5.02 4.65
N ILE A 194 -21.38 -5.16 3.68
CA ILE A 194 -22.79 -4.80 3.85
C ILE A 194 -23.61 -5.95 4.45
N PHE A 195 -23.41 -7.18 3.98
CA PHE A 195 -24.34 -8.30 4.27
C PHE A 195 -23.83 -9.32 5.29
N HIS A 196 -22.58 -9.18 5.75
CA HIS A 196 -21.96 -10.16 6.64
C HIS A 196 -21.37 -9.49 7.90
N ASN A 197 -21.09 -10.31 8.92
CA ASN A 197 -20.60 -9.86 10.24
C ASN A 197 -19.43 -8.89 10.16
N GLN A 198 -19.40 -7.87 11.01
CA GLN A 198 -18.33 -6.86 11.01
C GLN A 198 -16.93 -7.48 11.09
N PHE A 199 -15.95 -6.78 10.50
CA PHE A 199 -14.56 -7.21 10.53
C PHE A 199 -14.04 -7.33 11.97
N ALA A 200 -13.14 -8.29 12.19
CA ALA A 200 -12.33 -8.30 13.40
C ALA A 200 -11.57 -6.96 13.52
N PRO A 201 -11.37 -6.40 14.74
CA PRO A 201 -10.76 -5.10 14.93
C PRO A 201 -9.41 -4.91 14.22
N LYS A 202 -8.62 -5.99 14.09
CA LYS A 202 -7.34 -5.99 13.37
C LYS A 202 -7.43 -5.73 11.86
N PHE A 203 -8.60 -5.92 11.25
CA PHE A 203 -8.81 -5.64 9.82
C PHE A 203 -9.50 -4.31 9.56
N MET A 204 -9.98 -3.60 10.59
CA MET A 204 -10.60 -2.29 10.41
C MET A 204 -9.73 -1.28 9.63
N PRO A 205 -8.40 -1.20 9.86
CA PRO A 205 -7.54 -0.30 9.08
C PRO A 205 -7.56 -0.57 7.56
N THR A 206 -7.85 -1.80 7.15
CA THR A 206 -7.84 -2.18 5.72
C THR A 206 -8.94 -1.48 4.92
N LEU A 207 -9.98 -0.91 5.56
CA LEU A 207 -11.01 -0.13 4.86
C LEU A 207 -10.42 1.07 4.08
N PHE A 208 -9.29 1.63 4.53
CA PHE A 208 -8.61 2.71 3.81
C PHE A 208 -8.06 2.25 2.46
N ILE A 209 -7.79 0.95 2.28
CA ILE A 209 -7.33 0.40 1.00
C ILE A 209 -8.35 0.66 -0.11
N LEU A 210 -9.63 0.88 0.19
CA LEU A 210 -10.65 1.26 -0.81
C LEU A 210 -10.32 2.58 -1.54
N ILE A 211 -9.55 3.48 -0.91
CA ILE A 211 -9.11 4.74 -1.52
C ILE A 211 -8.06 4.49 -2.63
N ALA A 212 -7.18 3.51 -2.43
CA ALA A 212 -5.98 3.35 -3.24
C ALA A 212 -6.28 3.01 -4.72
N PRO A 213 -7.16 2.04 -5.06
CA PRO A 213 -7.43 1.69 -6.45
C PRO A 213 -7.82 2.86 -7.37
N PRO A 214 -8.85 3.68 -7.05
CA PRO A 214 -9.19 4.80 -7.92
C PRO A 214 -8.10 5.89 -7.95
N ALA A 215 -7.44 6.17 -6.82
CA ALA A 215 -6.39 7.21 -6.76
C ALA A 215 -5.13 6.82 -7.55
N ILE A 216 -4.60 5.61 -7.36
CA ILE A 216 -3.48 5.07 -8.12
C ILE A 216 -3.88 4.83 -9.58
N GLY A 217 -5.11 4.35 -9.82
CA GLY A 217 -5.67 4.20 -11.15
C GLY A 217 -5.66 5.52 -11.92
N PHE A 218 -6.07 6.63 -11.30
CA PHE A 218 -6.01 7.97 -11.90
C PHE A 218 -4.58 8.35 -12.28
N ILE A 219 -3.62 8.25 -11.35
CA ILE A 219 -2.22 8.61 -11.60
C ILE A 219 -1.64 7.76 -12.74
N SER A 220 -1.89 6.45 -12.69
CA SER A 220 -1.45 5.50 -13.70
C SER A 220 -2.04 5.79 -15.07
N TYR A 221 -3.34 6.11 -15.12
CA TYR A 221 -4.03 6.42 -16.37
C TYR A 221 -3.45 7.68 -17.01
N ILE A 222 -3.33 8.77 -16.25
CA ILE A 222 -2.70 10.01 -16.72
C ILE A 222 -1.27 9.77 -17.20
N LYS A 223 -0.49 8.94 -16.49
CA LYS A 223 0.89 8.60 -16.91
C LYS A 223 0.95 7.86 -18.24
N LEU A 224 -0.04 7.04 -18.54
CA LEU A 224 -0.11 6.24 -19.76
C LEU A 224 -0.67 7.03 -20.95
N THR A 225 -1.71 7.83 -20.73
CA THR A 225 -2.46 8.50 -21.82
C THR A 225 -2.12 9.97 -21.98
N GLY A 226 -1.65 10.62 -20.91
CA GLY A 226 -1.48 12.08 -20.86
C GLY A 226 -2.79 12.87 -20.87
N SER A 227 -3.97 12.22 -20.85
CA SER A 227 -5.28 12.85 -21.04
C SER A 227 -6.09 12.94 -19.74
N LEU A 228 -6.53 14.16 -19.38
CA LEU A 228 -7.53 14.38 -18.34
C LEU A 228 -8.94 14.30 -18.94
N ASP A 229 -9.33 13.11 -19.40
CA ASP A 229 -10.65 12.85 -19.97
C ASP A 229 -11.68 12.39 -18.91
N PHE A 230 -12.87 12.01 -19.38
CA PHE A 230 -13.97 11.57 -18.52
C PHE A 230 -13.60 10.37 -17.64
N PHE A 231 -12.80 9.42 -18.14
CA PHE A 231 -12.41 8.26 -17.36
C PHE A 231 -11.43 8.64 -16.25
N ALA A 232 -10.46 9.51 -16.56
CA ALA A 232 -9.59 10.09 -15.54
C ALA A 232 -10.39 10.82 -14.44
N GLN A 233 -11.40 11.60 -14.82
CA GLN A 233 -12.29 12.29 -13.88
C GLN A 233 -13.06 11.30 -13.00
N ILE A 234 -13.59 10.19 -13.54
CA ILE A 234 -14.25 9.16 -12.73
C ILE A 234 -13.30 8.61 -11.66
N LEU A 235 -12.09 8.23 -12.07
CA LEU A 235 -11.10 7.65 -11.16
C LEU A 235 -10.74 8.63 -10.03
N PHE A 236 -10.47 9.89 -10.36
CA PHE A 236 -10.19 10.90 -9.35
C PHE A 236 -11.36 11.11 -8.38
N ASN A 237 -12.58 11.31 -8.90
CA ASN A 237 -13.76 11.57 -8.07
C ASN A 237 -14.10 10.38 -7.17
N LEU A 238 -13.92 9.14 -7.64
CA LEU A 238 -14.07 7.95 -6.79
C LEU A 238 -13.03 7.92 -5.67
N GLY A 239 -11.78 8.32 -5.94
CA GLY A 239 -10.74 8.44 -4.91
C GLY A 239 -11.13 9.43 -3.80
N ILE A 240 -11.64 10.61 -4.18
CA ILE A 240 -12.15 11.60 -3.23
C ILE A 240 -13.39 11.06 -2.47
N PHE A 241 -14.32 10.40 -3.16
CA PHE A 241 -15.51 9.80 -2.55
C PHE A 241 -15.15 8.80 -1.44
N PHE A 242 -14.27 7.82 -1.73
CA PHE A 242 -13.88 6.84 -0.71
C PHE A 242 -13.09 7.48 0.43
N THR A 243 -12.32 8.52 0.15
CA THR A 243 -11.62 9.28 1.17
C THR A 243 -12.62 9.93 2.13
N ILE A 244 -13.60 10.66 1.61
CA ILE A 244 -14.67 11.27 2.41
C ILE A 244 -15.43 10.18 3.19
N LEU A 245 -15.76 9.06 2.56
CA LEU A 245 -16.47 7.95 3.19
C LEU A 245 -15.73 7.42 4.43
N VAL A 246 -14.42 7.16 4.34
CA VAL A 246 -13.66 6.67 5.50
C VAL A 246 -13.53 7.73 6.60
N PHE A 247 -13.45 9.02 6.25
CA PHE A 247 -13.46 10.10 7.25
C PHE A 247 -14.81 10.25 7.94
N VAL A 248 -15.93 10.09 7.23
CA VAL A 248 -17.27 10.05 7.86
C VAL A 248 -17.36 8.88 8.85
N MET A 249 -16.70 7.76 8.53
CA MET A 249 -16.62 6.57 9.39
C MET A 249 -15.58 6.68 10.52
N TYR A 250 -15.01 7.86 10.82
CA TYR A 250 -13.87 8.01 11.74
C TYR A 250 -14.04 7.32 13.11
N LYS A 251 -15.27 7.30 13.65
CA LYS A 251 -15.59 6.70 14.96
C LYS A 251 -15.20 5.21 15.04
N ASN A 252 -15.19 4.53 13.90
CA ASN A 252 -14.82 3.12 13.80
C ASN A 252 -13.32 2.88 14.01
N PHE A 253 -12.48 3.92 13.94
CA PHE A 253 -11.03 3.81 14.02
C PHE A 253 -10.44 4.37 15.32
N VAL A 254 -11.14 5.24 16.05
CA VAL A 254 -10.58 5.92 17.24
C VAL A 254 -10.28 4.97 18.41
N LYS A 255 -11.04 3.88 18.56
CA LYS A 255 -10.96 2.98 19.73
C LYS A 255 -10.32 1.62 19.42
N ILE A 256 -9.78 1.42 18.23
CA ILE A 256 -9.18 0.13 17.87
C ILE A 256 -7.85 -0.07 18.60
N LYS A 257 -7.53 -1.32 18.94
CA LYS A 257 -6.19 -1.66 19.45
C LYS A 257 -5.17 -1.54 18.32
N PHE A 258 -3.93 -1.26 18.68
CA PHE A 258 -2.84 -1.25 17.71
C PHE A 258 -2.57 -2.66 17.19
N PHE A 259 -2.43 -2.75 15.87
CA PHE A 259 -1.94 -3.91 15.14
C PHE A 259 -1.02 -3.40 14.03
N ILE A 260 -0.10 -4.24 13.52
CA ILE A 260 0.74 -3.86 12.38
C ILE A 260 -0.08 -3.48 11.14
N SER A 261 -1.31 -4.00 11.02
CA SER A 261 -2.26 -3.62 9.98
C SER A 261 -2.64 -2.15 9.98
N TRP A 262 -2.34 -1.37 11.02
CA TRP A 262 -2.51 0.09 11.03
C TRP A 262 -1.73 0.79 9.91
N TRP A 263 -0.66 0.18 9.40
CA TRP A 263 0.02 0.68 8.19
C TRP A 263 -0.87 0.67 6.94
N ALA A 264 -2.03 0.00 6.95
CA ALA A 264 -3.03 0.13 5.90
C ALA A 264 -3.67 1.53 5.82
N PHE A 265 -3.55 2.36 6.87
CA PHE A 265 -4.01 3.75 6.84
C PHE A 265 -3.11 4.67 5.98
N THR A 266 -1.84 4.32 5.76
CA THR A 266 -0.84 5.28 5.29
C THR A 266 -0.80 5.40 3.77
N PHE A 267 -0.45 4.32 3.07
CA PHE A 267 -0.28 4.35 1.61
C PHE A 267 -1.54 4.83 0.85
N PRO A 268 -2.77 4.44 1.21
CA PRO A 268 -3.96 4.96 0.54
C PRO A 268 -4.16 6.47 0.71
N MET A 269 -3.78 7.02 1.88
CA MET A 269 -3.80 8.47 2.11
C MET A 269 -2.72 9.19 1.29
N ALA A 270 -1.53 8.61 1.16
CA ALA A 270 -0.52 9.11 0.24
C ALA A 270 -1.01 9.07 -1.22
N ALA A 271 -1.67 7.99 -1.63
CA ALA A 271 -2.20 7.84 -2.99
C ALA A 271 -3.21 8.95 -3.35
N VAL A 272 -4.20 9.23 -2.49
CA VAL A 272 -5.17 10.32 -2.77
C VAL A 272 -4.54 11.71 -2.68
N THR A 273 -3.52 11.87 -1.83
CA THR A 273 -2.74 13.12 -1.79
C THR A 273 -2.02 13.34 -3.11
N LEU A 274 -1.30 12.32 -3.60
CA LEU A 274 -0.61 12.36 -4.89
C LEU A 274 -1.56 12.60 -6.07
N SER A 275 -2.73 11.94 -6.08
CA SER A 275 -3.73 12.15 -7.13
C SER A 275 -4.27 13.59 -7.11
N THR A 276 -4.40 14.18 -5.93
CA THR A 276 -4.86 15.57 -5.75
C THR A 276 -3.81 16.58 -6.21
N VAL A 277 -2.53 16.35 -5.88
CA VAL A 277 -1.42 17.16 -6.41
C VAL A 277 -1.39 17.09 -7.93
N LEU A 278 -1.52 15.89 -8.51
CA LEU A 278 -1.57 15.70 -9.96
C LEU A 278 -2.78 16.41 -10.58
N MET A 279 -3.96 16.34 -9.96
CA MET A 279 -5.15 17.05 -10.44
C MET A 279 -4.94 18.57 -10.45
N TYR A 280 -4.31 19.13 -9.42
CA TYR A 280 -3.90 20.54 -9.41
C TYR A 280 -2.93 20.85 -10.55
N GLU A 281 -1.92 20.01 -10.79
CA GLU A 281 -0.96 20.26 -11.86
C GLU A 281 -1.59 20.33 -13.25
N LEU A 282 -2.58 19.45 -13.50
CA LEU A 282 -3.28 19.36 -14.78
C LEU A 282 -4.30 20.48 -14.99
N THR A 283 -4.94 20.97 -13.92
CA THR A 283 -6.06 21.93 -14.01
C THR A 283 -5.69 23.35 -13.61
N LYS A 284 -4.62 23.52 -12.82
CA LYS A 284 -4.24 24.77 -12.14
C LYS A 284 -5.35 25.38 -11.28
N ASN A 285 -6.31 24.58 -10.82
CA ASN A 285 -7.40 25.04 -9.98
C ASN A 285 -7.01 25.03 -8.49
N ASP A 286 -7.03 26.21 -7.86
CA ASP A 286 -6.60 26.44 -6.47
C ASP A 286 -7.32 25.60 -5.42
N ILE A 287 -8.55 25.13 -5.70
CA ILE A 287 -9.27 24.22 -4.79
C ILE A 287 -8.45 22.93 -4.57
N TYR A 288 -7.85 22.38 -5.63
CA TYR A 288 -7.03 21.20 -5.53
C TYR A 288 -5.69 21.47 -4.84
N ALA A 289 -5.16 22.70 -4.91
CA ALA A 289 -4.01 23.08 -4.11
C ALA A 289 -4.33 23.04 -2.61
N ILE A 290 -5.48 23.62 -2.20
CA ILE A 290 -5.93 23.57 -0.80
C ILE A 290 -6.08 22.12 -0.34
N PHE A 291 -6.73 21.27 -1.14
CA PHE A 291 -6.89 19.85 -0.81
C PHE A 291 -5.54 19.13 -0.74
N ALA A 292 -4.59 19.44 -1.62
CA ALA A 292 -3.24 18.87 -1.56
C ALA A 292 -2.53 19.22 -0.24
N TYR A 293 -2.59 20.48 0.22
CA TYR A 293 -2.03 20.88 1.51
C TYR A 293 -2.69 20.15 2.68
N VAL A 294 -4.02 20.10 2.71
CA VAL A 294 -4.79 19.44 3.77
C VAL A 294 -4.48 17.94 3.81
N LEU A 295 -4.50 17.27 2.66
CA LEU A 295 -4.23 15.83 2.57
C LEU A 295 -2.76 15.50 2.86
N THR A 296 -1.79 16.32 2.46
CA THR A 296 -0.38 16.18 2.85
C THR A 296 -0.23 16.25 4.37
N PHE A 297 -0.87 17.23 5.02
CA PHE A 297 -0.86 17.36 6.47
C PHE A 297 -1.46 16.13 7.15
N ILE A 298 -2.65 15.71 6.73
CA ILE A 298 -3.34 14.54 7.30
C ILE A 298 -2.50 13.26 7.10
N THR A 299 -1.96 13.04 5.90
CA THR A 299 -1.12 11.88 5.58
C THR A 299 0.12 11.86 6.48
N THR A 300 0.77 13.00 6.67
CA THR A 300 1.94 13.14 7.57
C THR A 300 1.56 12.76 9.01
N ILE A 301 0.45 13.27 9.53
CA ILE A 301 -0.02 12.95 10.88
C ILE A 301 -0.34 11.46 11.04
N ILE A 302 -1.03 10.86 10.06
CA ILE A 302 -1.36 9.43 10.10
C ILE A 302 -0.08 8.58 10.12
N VAL A 303 0.88 8.88 9.24
CA VAL A 303 2.16 8.15 9.18
C VAL A 303 2.93 8.29 10.50
N LEU A 304 3.01 9.50 11.06
CA LEU A 304 3.69 9.74 12.34
C LEU A 304 3.02 8.98 13.49
N LEU A 305 1.69 9.01 13.58
CA LEU A 305 0.94 8.31 14.64
C LEU A 305 1.17 6.79 14.56
N VAL A 306 1.09 6.21 13.35
CA VAL A 306 1.33 4.78 13.14
C VAL A 306 2.79 4.41 13.43
N ALA A 307 3.76 5.25 13.03
CA ALA A 307 5.17 5.03 13.32
C ALA A 307 5.47 5.07 14.82
N ILE A 308 4.95 6.07 15.55
CA ILE A 308 5.10 6.19 17.01
C ILE A 308 4.49 4.98 17.72
N ALA A 309 3.28 4.59 17.32
CA ALA A 309 2.61 3.41 17.87
C ALA A 309 3.43 2.13 17.61
N THR A 310 3.95 1.96 16.39
CA THR A 310 4.82 0.84 16.02
C THR A 310 6.03 0.78 16.93
N ILE A 311 6.77 1.87 17.10
CA ILE A 311 7.96 1.93 17.97
C ILE A 311 7.60 1.61 19.43
N LYS A 312 6.48 2.15 19.93
CA LYS A 312 6.00 1.89 21.30
C LYS A 312 5.73 0.39 21.53
N HIS A 313 5.02 -0.26 20.60
CA HIS A 313 4.72 -1.68 20.69
C HIS A 313 5.95 -2.58 20.42
N MET A 314 6.91 -2.12 19.61
CA MET A 314 8.20 -2.79 19.43
C MET A 314 9.01 -2.81 20.73
N LYS A 315 9.08 -1.67 21.45
CA LYS A 315 9.76 -1.55 22.75
C LYS A 315 9.13 -2.46 23.82
N LYS A 316 7.81 -2.63 23.77
CA LYS A 316 7.07 -3.56 24.65
C LYS A 316 7.19 -5.03 24.24
N LYS A 317 7.85 -5.35 23.11
CA LYS A 317 7.96 -6.69 22.54
C LYS A 317 6.61 -7.33 22.17
N GLU A 318 5.63 -6.50 21.83
CA GLU A 318 4.27 -6.94 21.42
C GLU A 318 4.16 -7.17 19.90
N ILE A 319 5.28 -7.08 19.19
CA ILE A 319 5.41 -7.31 17.74
C ILE A 319 6.36 -8.49 17.51
N CYS A 320 6.11 -9.25 16.45
CA CYS A 320 6.79 -10.53 16.15
C CYS A 320 6.54 -11.56 17.25
N ILE A 321 5.27 -11.76 17.56
CA ILE A 321 4.74 -12.71 18.52
C ILE A 321 3.83 -13.70 17.78
N MET A 322 3.60 -14.86 18.37
CA MET A 322 2.62 -15.82 17.83
C MET A 322 1.22 -15.22 17.95
N GLU A 323 0.57 -14.99 16.81
CA GLU A 323 -0.84 -14.54 16.70
C GLU A 323 -1.80 -15.72 16.67
#